data_AF-A0A137NZ79-F1
#
_entry.id   AF-A0A137NZ79-F1
#
_cell.length_a   1.000
_cell.length_b   1.000
_cell.length_c   1.000
_cell.angle_alpha   90.00
_cell.angle_beta   90.00
_cell.angle_gamma   90.00
#
_symmetry.space_group_name_H-M   'P 1'
#
loop_
_entity.id
_entity.type
_entity.pdbx_description
1 polymer ?
#
loop_
_entity_poly.entity_id
_entity_poly.type
_entity_poly.pdbx_seq_one_letter_code
_entity_poly.pdbx_strand_id
1 'polypeptide(L)'
;MSHYLGLQLDSTENTTIQKSLEQTSNEYGVHDSMRFGLKSVASEIVQGHPLEKRLENFDKTQLQLKLNMRRQTAGLHSPFRTLMEVDALSRVKRPSNLPSSNFGLDILLGRDETLEVEDFLNTGEIERSQMDFHNAMENQLGFNC
;
A
#
# COMPACT_ATOMS: atom_id res chain seq x y z
N MET A 1 0.36 7.98 -5.30
CA MET A 1 1.11 7.40 -4.17
C MET A 1 0.28 7.49 -2.88
N SER A 2 -0.83 6.76 -2.82
CA SER A 2 -1.65 6.57 -1.61
C SER A 2 -2.38 5.23 -1.76
N HIS A 3 -1.60 4.15 -1.72
CA HIS A 3 -2.12 2.78 -1.79
C HIS A 3 -1.98 2.08 -0.44
N TYR A 4 -2.38 2.74 0.65
CA TYR A 4 -2.49 2.06 1.94
C TYR A 4 -3.76 2.50 2.66
N LEU A 5 -4.43 1.49 3.23
CA LEU A 5 -5.65 1.53 4.05
C LEU A 5 -6.98 1.49 3.30
N GLY A 6 -7.13 0.47 2.44
CA GLY A 6 -8.35 -0.32 2.52
C GLY A 6 -8.17 -1.36 3.61
N LEU A 7 -8.92 -1.28 4.72
CA LEU A 7 -9.10 -2.42 5.62
C LEU A 7 -9.96 -3.44 4.87
N GLN A 8 -9.33 -4.21 3.99
CA GLN A 8 -9.94 -5.36 3.36
C GLN A 8 -10.17 -6.40 4.47
N LEU A 9 -11.43 -6.61 4.83
CA LEU A 9 -11.84 -7.81 5.55
C LEU A 9 -11.61 -8.99 4.59
N ASP A 10 -10.42 -9.58 4.64
CA ASP A 10 -10.13 -10.80 3.88
C ASP A 10 -10.97 -11.94 4.48
N SER A 11 -12.15 -12.16 3.89
CA SER A 11 -12.75 -13.48 3.87
C SER A 11 -11.68 -14.44 3.36
N THR A 12 -11.46 -15.53 4.07
CA THR A 12 -10.57 -16.62 3.64
C THR A 12 -11.07 -17.15 2.29
N GLU A 13 -10.62 -16.54 1.20
CA GLU A 13 -10.84 -17.02 -0.14
C GLU A 13 -9.88 -18.18 -0.38
N ASN A 14 -10.41 -19.40 -0.27
CA ASN A 14 -9.84 -20.52 -1.00
C ASN A 14 -9.93 -20.15 -2.49
N THR A 15 -8.85 -19.60 -3.04
CA THR A 15 -8.79 -19.15 -4.42
C THR A 15 -8.82 -20.38 -5.33
N THR A 16 -10.01 -20.84 -5.71
CA THR A 16 -10.18 -21.54 -6.97
C THR A 16 -9.70 -20.58 -8.04
N ILE A 17 -8.68 -20.97 -8.82
CA ILE A 17 -8.06 -20.13 -9.82
C ILE A 17 -9.06 -19.94 -10.97
N GLN A 18 -9.98 -18.99 -10.82
CA GLN A 18 -10.82 -18.48 -11.90
C GLN A 18 -10.14 -17.21 -12.42
N LYS A 19 -9.40 -17.35 -13.51
CA LYS A 19 -8.72 -16.21 -14.13
C LYS A 19 -9.51 -15.74 -15.34
N SER A 20 -10.05 -14.52 -15.25
CA SER A 20 -10.84 -13.88 -16.29
C SER A 20 -9.95 -13.04 -17.20
N LEU A 21 -10.35 -12.92 -18.48
CA LEU A 21 -9.66 -12.08 -19.45
C LEU A 21 -9.98 -10.58 -19.26
N GLU A 22 -10.97 -10.24 -18.43
CA GLU A 22 -11.59 -8.90 -18.37
C GLU A 22 -10.60 -7.78 -18.04
N GLN A 23 -9.65 -8.02 -17.15
CA GLN A 23 -8.68 -6.98 -16.76
C GLN A 23 -7.65 -6.68 -17.85
N THR A 24 -7.53 -7.56 -18.84
CA THR A 24 -6.50 -7.45 -19.90
C THR A 24 -7.09 -7.52 -21.31
N SER A 25 -8.42 -7.56 -21.43
CA SER A 25 -9.10 -7.68 -22.71
C SER A 25 -9.19 -6.31 -23.39
N ASN A 26 -8.85 -6.27 -24.67
CA ASN A 26 -9.21 -5.20 -25.58
C ASN A 26 -10.72 -5.15 -25.81
N GLU A 27 -11.17 -4.08 -26.48
CA GLU A 27 -12.57 -3.85 -26.90
C GLU A 27 -13.19 -5.05 -27.65
N TYR A 28 -12.36 -5.91 -28.24
CA TYR A 28 -12.75 -7.16 -28.91
C TYR A 28 -12.78 -8.42 -28.02
N GLY A 29 -12.63 -8.29 -26.70
CA GLY A 29 -12.64 -9.41 -25.76
C GLY A 29 -11.38 -10.29 -25.78
N VAL A 30 -10.33 -9.90 -26.52
CA VAL A 30 -9.05 -10.61 -26.64
C VAL A 30 -7.98 -9.91 -25.81
N HIS A 31 -7.03 -10.66 -25.23
CA HIS A 31 -5.92 -10.12 -24.45
C HIS A 31 -5.07 -9.09 -25.24
N ASP A 32 -4.87 -7.89 -24.69
CA ASP A 32 -4.05 -6.83 -25.30
C ASP A 32 -2.55 -7.05 -25.08
N SER A 33 -1.93 -7.75 -26.03
CA SER A 33 -0.51 -8.12 -25.95
C SER A 33 0.45 -6.92 -26.09
N MET A 34 -0.01 -5.79 -26.64
CA MET A 34 0.83 -4.59 -26.85
C MET A 34 1.05 -3.81 -25.56
N ARG A 35 0.03 -3.76 -24.69
CA ARG A 35 0.09 -3.04 -23.41
C ARG A 35 0.51 -3.93 -22.25
N PHE A 36 0.04 -5.18 -22.24
CA PHE A 36 0.26 -6.11 -21.12
C PHE A 36 1.32 -7.18 -21.43
N GLY A 37 1.89 -7.19 -22.63
CA GLY A 37 2.92 -8.14 -23.04
C GLY A 37 2.36 -9.51 -23.45
N LEU A 38 3.27 -10.45 -23.76
CA LEU A 38 2.89 -11.80 -24.17
C LEU A 38 2.43 -12.62 -22.97
N LYS A 39 1.14 -12.98 -22.94
CA LYS A 39 0.54 -13.78 -21.87
C LYS A 39 0.63 -15.28 -22.17
N SER A 40 1.20 -16.05 -21.25
CA SER A 40 1.20 -17.52 -21.30
C SER A 40 0.18 -18.10 -20.34
N VAL A 41 -0.74 -18.93 -20.84
CA VAL A 41 -1.71 -19.65 -20.01
C VAL A 41 -0.99 -20.57 -19.01
N ALA A 42 0.20 -21.08 -19.37
CA ALA A 42 1.01 -21.89 -18.46
C ALA A 42 1.53 -21.09 -17.26
N SER A 43 2.03 -19.87 -17.45
CA SER A 43 2.46 -19.01 -16.32
C SER A 43 1.27 -18.57 -15.46
N GLU A 44 0.08 -18.59 -16.03
CA GLU A 44 -1.14 -18.20 -15.33
C GLU A 44 -1.75 -19.34 -14.51
N ILE A 45 -1.62 -20.59 -14.96
CA ILE A 45 -2.14 -21.79 -14.29
C ILE A 45 -1.12 -22.39 -13.31
N VAL A 46 0.17 -22.31 -13.62
CA VAL A 46 1.23 -22.82 -12.72
C VAL A 46 1.23 -21.96 -11.46
N GLN A 47 0.82 -22.57 -10.35
CA GLN A 47 0.98 -21.95 -9.05
C GLN A 47 2.46 -21.69 -8.83
N GLY A 48 2.81 -20.41 -8.61
CA GLY A 48 4.14 -20.00 -8.17
C GLY A 48 4.52 -20.68 -6.85
N HIS A 49 5.73 -20.43 -6.38
CA HIS A 49 6.19 -21.04 -5.13
C HIS A 49 5.28 -20.60 -3.98
N PRO A 50 4.84 -21.49 -3.05
CA PRO A 50 3.89 -21.13 -2.00
C PRO A 50 4.37 -20.00 -1.08
N LEU A 51 5.68 -19.77 -1.02
CA LEU A 51 6.30 -18.67 -0.28
C LEU A 51 6.12 -17.30 -0.97
N GLU A 52 5.94 -17.26 -2.28
CA GLU A 52 5.77 -16.01 -3.04
C GLU A 52 4.57 -15.22 -2.52
N LYS A 53 3.39 -15.85 -2.47
CA LYS A 53 2.17 -15.27 -1.88
C LYS A 53 2.34 -14.81 -0.43
N ARG A 54 3.20 -15.50 0.33
CA ARG A 54 3.49 -15.16 1.72
C ARG A 54 4.39 -13.93 1.81
N LEU A 55 5.41 -13.84 0.96
CA LEU A 55 6.29 -12.67 0.90
C LEU A 55 5.51 -11.43 0.48
N GLU A 56 4.64 -11.55 -0.51
CA GLU A 56 3.78 -10.44 -0.96
C GLU A 56 2.89 -9.86 0.15
N ASN A 57 2.43 -10.71 1.08
CA ASN A 57 1.53 -10.31 2.17
C ASN A 57 2.21 -10.27 3.54
N PHE A 58 3.55 -10.26 3.57
CA PHE A 58 4.32 -10.39 4.81
C PHE A 58 3.97 -9.29 5.81
N ASP A 59 4.02 -8.02 5.39
CA ASP A 59 3.78 -6.87 6.28
C ASP A 59 2.36 -6.85 6.84
N LYS A 60 1.37 -7.15 5.98
CA LYS A 60 -0.04 -7.23 6.39
C LYS A 60 -0.23 -8.32 7.44
N THR A 61 0.38 -9.48 7.23
CA THR A 61 0.32 -10.62 8.16
C THR A 61 0.98 -10.27 9.49
N GLN A 62 2.14 -9.60 9.49
CA GLN A 62 2.82 -9.14 10.70
C GLN A 62 1.97 -8.14 11.48
N LEU A 63 1.39 -7.15 10.79
CA LEU A 63 0.52 -6.16 11.43
C LEU A 63 -0.72 -6.80 12.04
N GLN A 64 -1.39 -7.71 11.31
CA GLN A 64 -2.55 -8.44 11.80
C GLN A 64 -2.21 -9.28 13.04
N LEU A 65 -1.06 -9.95 13.03
CA LEU A 65 -0.56 -10.69 14.19
C LEU A 65 -0.37 -9.76 15.40
N LYS A 66 0.30 -8.61 15.23
CA LYS A 66 0.54 -7.62 16.28
C LYS A 66 -0.77 -7.08 16.88
N LEU A 67 -1.74 -6.75 16.04
CA LEU A 67 -3.07 -6.27 16.48
C LEU A 67 -3.84 -7.36 17.23
N ASN A 68 -3.77 -8.61 16.77
CA ASN A 68 -4.40 -9.74 17.44
C ASN A 68 -3.77 -10.01 18.82
N MET A 69 -2.45 -9.93 18.93
CA MET A 69 -1.77 -10.05 20.22
C MET A 69 -2.19 -8.93 21.18
N ARG A 70 -2.18 -7.66 20.71
CA ARG A 70 -2.66 -6.52 21.51
C ARG A 70 -4.11 -6.69 21.97
N ARG A 71 -4.98 -7.26 21.13
CA ARG A 71 -6.35 -7.58 21.51
C ARG A 71 -6.41 -8.60 22.65
N GLN A 72 -5.59 -9.64 22.59
CA GLN A 72 -5.55 -10.70 23.59
C GLN A 72 -4.98 -10.21 24.92
N THR A 73 -3.94 -9.37 24.91
CA THR A 73 -3.26 -8.92 26.13
C THR A 73 -3.91 -7.69 26.77
N ALA A 74 -4.34 -6.72 25.96
CA ALA A 74 -4.82 -5.41 26.40
C ALA A 74 -6.30 -5.15 26.04
N GLY A 75 -7.02 -6.16 25.56
CA GLY A 75 -8.43 -6.04 25.19
C GLY A 75 -8.68 -5.30 23.88
N LEU A 76 -9.95 -5.14 23.51
CA LEU A 76 -10.38 -4.66 22.20
C LEU A 76 -10.08 -3.16 21.94
N HIS A 77 -9.99 -2.34 22.98
CA HIS A 77 -9.76 -0.90 22.84
C HIS A 77 -8.36 -0.57 22.29
N SER A 78 -7.35 -1.41 22.61
CA SER A 78 -5.95 -1.19 22.22
C SER A 78 -5.72 -1.24 20.70
N PRO A 79 -6.10 -2.32 19.98
CA PRO A 79 -5.97 -2.35 18.52
C PRO A 79 -6.86 -1.31 17.84
N PHE A 80 -8.07 -1.04 18.37
CA PHE A 80 -8.98 -0.05 17.80
C PHE A 80 -8.37 1.36 17.83
N ARG A 81 -7.81 1.77 18.97
CA ARG A 81 -7.08 3.04 19.09
C ARG A 81 -5.89 3.10 18.13
N THR A 82 -5.11 2.03 18.05
CA THR A 82 -3.95 1.97 17.13
C THR A 82 -4.40 2.19 15.68
N LEU A 83 -5.49 1.54 15.25
CA LEU A 83 -6.02 1.70 13.89
C LEU A 83 -6.54 3.11 13.61
N MET A 84 -7.20 3.74 14.60
CA MET A 84 -7.63 5.13 14.48
C MET A 84 -6.46 6.09 14.34
N GLU A 85 -5.37 5.87 15.08
CA GLU A 85 -4.16 6.69 14.99
C GLU A 85 -3.48 6.53 13.63
N VAL A 86 -3.44 5.30 13.10
CA VAL A 86 -2.91 5.02 11.76
C VAL A 86 -3.74 5.73 10.67
N ASP A 87 -5.09 5.68 10.72
CA ASP A 87 -5.95 6.41 9.78
C ASP A 87 -5.75 7.93 9.90
N ALA A 88 -5.63 8.44 11.13
CA ALA A 88 -5.39 9.86 11.36
C ALA A 88 -4.04 10.34 10.78
N LEU A 89 -2.98 9.53 10.90
CA LEU A 89 -1.63 9.87 10.42
C LEU A 89 -1.45 9.62 8.92
N SER A 90 -2.15 8.65 8.34
CA SER A 90 -2.18 8.39 6.89
C SER A 90 -2.68 9.62 6.11
N ARG A 91 -3.58 10.41 6.70
CA ARG A 91 -4.13 11.63 6.10
C ARG A 91 -3.16 12.80 6.27
N VAL A 92 -2.15 12.88 5.40
CA VAL A 92 -1.21 14.01 5.38
C VAL A 92 -1.93 15.29 4.96
N LYS A 93 -2.08 16.24 5.90
CA LYS A 93 -2.68 17.57 5.66
C LYS A 93 -1.67 18.65 5.26
N ARG A 94 -0.43 18.26 4.95
CA ARG A 94 0.63 19.20 4.55
C ARG A 94 0.58 19.43 3.03
N PRO A 95 0.97 20.61 2.54
CA PRO A 95 1.11 20.85 1.10
C PRO A 95 2.27 20.01 0.53
N SER A 96 2.12 19.59 -0.73
CA SER A 96 3.00 18.65 -1.43
C SER A 96 4.45 19.13 -1.62
N ASN A 97 4.71 20.41 -1.35
CA ASN A 97 5.98 21.10 -1.50
C ASN A 97 6.86 21.11 -0.24
N LEU A 98 6.31 20.78 0.94
CA LEU A 98 7.12 20.58 2.13
C LEU A 98 7.57 19.12 2.22
N PRO A 99 8.84 18.86 2.60
CA PRO A 99 9.25 17.50 2.92
C PRO A 99 8.45 17.01 4.12
N SER A 100 7.69 15.94 3.94
CA SER A 100 7.03 15.23 5.03
C SER A 100 7.63 13.85 5.16
N SER A 101 8.10 13.51 6.35
CA SER A 101 8.38 12.12 6.73
C SER A 101 7.14 11.53 7.40
N ASN A 102 6.83 10.28 7.10
CA ASN A 102 5.73 9.53 7.74
C ASN A 102 6.12 8.97 9.11
N PHE A 103 7.01 9.66 9.82
CA PHE A 103 7.66 9.16 11.04
C PHE A 103 6.67 8.68 12.11
N GLY A 104 5.57 9.41 12.31
CA GLY A 104 4.54 8.98 13.27
C GLY A 104 3.85 7.68 12.90
N LEU A 105 3.64 7.44 11.60
CA LEU A 105 3.06 6.20 11.09
C LEU A 105 4.07 5.06 11.21
N ASP A 106 5.35 5.35 10.98
CA ASP A 106 6.43 4.37 11.10
C ASP A 106 6.57 3.85 12.53
N ILE A 107 6.46 4.71 13.55
CA ILE A 107 6.44 4.31 14.98
C ILE A 107 5.26 3.38 15.28
N LEU A 108 4.06 3.69 14.77
CA LEU A 108 2.88 2.87 15.06
C LEU A 108 2.96 1.49 14.42
N LEU A 109 3.49 1.41 13.20
CA LEU A 109 3.74 0.15 12.52
C LEU A 109 4.94 -0.60 13.13
N GLY A 110 5.91 0.12 13.70
CA GLY A 110 7.17 -0.42 14.23
C GLY A 110 8.24 -0.57 13.15
N ARG A 111 8.20 0.27 12.11
CA ARG A 111 9.26 0.32 11.07
C ARG A 111 10.46 1.14 11.53
N ASP A 112 10.34 1.92 12.59
CA ASP A 112 11.41 2.73 13.18
C ASP A 112 12.55 1.89 13.79
N GLU A 113 12.26 0.63 14.15
CA GLU A 113 13.26 -0.31 14.70
C GLU A 113 14.07 -1.03 13.60
N THR A 114 13.63 -0.97 12.34
CA THR A 114 14.20 -1.73 11.22
C THR A 114 14.74 -0.79 10.16
N LEU A 115 15.87 -1.17 9.54
CA LEU A 115 16.46 -0.42 8.42
C LEU A 115 16.23 -1.20 7.12
N GLU A 116 15.70 -0.52 6.12
CA GLU A 116 15.41 -1.08 4.80
C GLU A 116 16.40 -0.55 3.76
N VAL A 117 16.42 -1.18 2.58
CA VAL A 117 17.34 -0.80 1.49
C VAL A 117 17.14 0.66 1.06
N GLU A 118 15.90 1.16 1.17
CA GLU A 118 15.51 2.54 0.85
C GLU A 118 16.27 3.57 1.70
N ASP A 119 16.54 3.24 2.97
CA ASP A 119 17.25 4.13 3.91
C ASP A 119 18.72 4.35 3.52
N PHE A 120 19.34 3.35 2.91
CA PHE A 120 20.76 3.40 2.52
C PHE A 120 20.96 3.93 1.09
N LEU A 121 20.05 3.58 0.17
CA LEU A 121 20.25 3.87 -1.25
C LEU A 121 19.71 5.24 -1.68
N ASN A 122 19.12 6.03 -0.76
CA ASN A 122 18.58 7.37 -1.01
C ASN A 122 17.90 7.45 -2.39
N THR A 123 16.85 6.65 -2.58
CA THR A 123 16.14 6.54 -3.85
C THR A 123 15.30 7.79 -4.12
N GLY A 124 15.94 8.93 -4.40
CA GLY A 124 15.36 10.13 -5.06
C GLY A 124 14.16 10.82 -4.40
N GLU A 125 13.50 10.26 -3.38
CA GLU A 125 12.29 10.83 -2.79
C GLU A 125 12.55 12.15 -2.04
N ILE A 126 13.81 12.41 -1.69
CA ILE A 126 14.27 13.64 -1.06
C ILE A 126 14.48 14.76 -2.10
N GLU A 127 14.66 14.44 -3.38
CA GLU A 127 14.80 15.43 -4.45
C GLU A 127 13.43 15.90 -4.97
N ARG A 128 12.64 16.52 -4.09
CA ARG A 128 11.44 17.23 -4.52
C ARG A 128 11.84 18.56 -5.14
N SER A 129 11.50 18.73 -6.42
CA SER A 129 11.53 20.02 -7.11
C SER A 129 10.77 21.05 -6.26
N GLN A 130 11.42 22.18 -5.95
CA GLN A 130 10.81 23.30 -5.25
C GLN A 130 9.67 23.86 -6.12
N MET A 131 8.45 23.36 -5.91
CA MET A 131 7.24 23.95 -6.50
C MET A 131 6.89 25.21 -5.72
N ASP A 132 6.32 26.19 -6.41
CA ASP A 132 5.79 27.41 -5.79
C ASP A 132 4.74 27.06 -4.71
N PHE A 133 4.87 27.69 -3.54
CA PHE A 133 4.00 27.43 -2.40
C PHE A 133 2.56 27.83 -2.65
N HIS A 134 2.36 28.91 -3.40
CA HIS A 134 1.04 29.42 -3.72
C HIS A 134 0.26 28.43 -4.58
N ASN A 135 0.84 28.01 -5.70
CA ASN A 135 0.22 27.09 -6.65
C ASN A 135 -0.09 25.71 -6.03
N ALA A 136 0.82 25.17 -5.20
CA ALA A 136 0.58 23.90 -4.50
C ALA A 136 -0.58 23.99 -3.49
N MET A 137 -0.70 25.13 -2.80
CA MET A 137 -1.78 25.37 -1.83
C MET A 137 -3.13 25.58 -2.52
N GLU A 138 -3.16 26.31 -3.63
CA GLU A 138 -4.35 26.53 -4.45
C GLU A 138 -4.93 25.21 -4.97
N ASN A 139 -4.08 24.34 -5.53
CA ASN A 139 -4.48 23.01 -5.99
C ASN A 139 -4.98 22.10 -4.85
N GLN A 140 -4.37 22.18 -3.66
CA GLN A 140 -4.78 21.36 -2.51
C GLN A 140 -6.14 21.81 -1.94
N LEU A 141 -6.40 23.11 -1.94
CA LEU A 141 -7.64 23.69 -1.40
C LEU A 141 -8.74 23.86 -2.47
N GLY A 142 -8.43 23.61 -3.74
CA GLY A 142 -9.38 23.69 -4.85
C GLY A 142 -9.71 25.13 -5.28
N PHE A 143 -8.79 26.08 -5.06
CA PHE A 143 -8.97 27.49 -5.42
C PHE A 143 -8.48 27.85 -6.82
N ASN A 144 -8.34 26.86 -7.71
CA ASN A 144 -7.77 27.00 -9.05
C ASN A 144 -8.50 28.08 -9.85
N CYS A 145 -7.79 29.17 -10.16
CA CYS A 145 -8.18 30.16 -11.16
C CYS A 145 -7.60 29.84 -12.54
#